data_AF-A0AAV7KJ15-F1
#
_entry.id   AF-A0AAV7KJ15-F1
#
_cell.length_a   1.000
_cell.length_b   1.000
_cell.length_c   1.000
_cell.angle_alpha   90.00
_cell.angle_beta   90.00
_cell.angle_gamma   90.00
#
_symmetry.space_group_name_H-M   'P 1'
#
loop_
_entity.id
_entity.type
_entity.pdbx_description
1 polymer ?
#
loop_
_entity_poly.entity_id
_entity_poly.type
_entity_poly.pdbx_seq_one_letter_code
_entity_poly.pdbx_strand_id
1 'polypeptide(L)'
;MPNTCSAPGCRSNYSGEPYTPVFRLPSNSELREKWLRALHREDIEDLINAFVCSNHFRTEDVITEIDVPQPDGSLQQISRRPILHKNAVSCLLPSCPKYPSSSLECI
;
A
#
# COMPACT_ATOMS: atom_id res chain seq x y z
N MET A 1 6.21 18.99 2.39
CA MET A 1 4.92 18.57 2.96
C MET A 1 4.97 17.06 3.14
N PRO A 2 4.55 16.50 4.28
CA PRO A 2 4.50 15.05 4.43
C PRO A 2 3.56 14.47 3.35
N ASN A 3 3.97 13.36 2.75
CA ASN A 3 3.15 12.67 1.76
C ASN A 3 1.95 12.06 2.50
N THR A 4 0.81 12.73 2.45
CA THR A 4 -0.45 12.28 3.04
C THR A 4 -1.06 11.16 2.20
N CYS A 5 -1.83 10.28 2.85
CA CYS A 5 -2.53 9.23 2.13
C CYS A 5 -3.69 9.82 1.31
N SER A 6 -3.79 9.43 0.05
CA SER A 6 -4.86 9.84 -0.88
C SER A 6 -6.13 9.00 -0.74
N ALA A 7 -6.12 7.96 0.11
CA ALA A 7 -7.27 7.10 0.32
C ALA A 7 -8.42 7.85 1.01
N PRO A 8 -9.66 7.72 0.52
CA PRO A 8 -10.80 8.42 1.09
C PRO A 8 -11.00 8.01 2.56
N GLY A 9 -11.08 9.01 3.45
CA GLY A 9 -11.27 8.79 4.89
C GLY A 9 -9.99 8.40 5.66
N CYS A 10 -8.85 8.24 4.99
CA CYS A 10 -7.58 7.98 5.66
C CYS A 10 -6.95 9.28 6.18
N ARG A 11 -6.51 9.27 7.44
CA ARG A 11 -5.82 10.41 8.07
C ARG A 11 -4.35 10.13 8.40
N SER A 12 -3.76 9.06 7.83
CA SER A 12 -2.33 8.77 8.02
C SER A 12 -1.43 9.91 7.53
N ASN A 13 -0.38 10.23 8.29
CA ASN A 13 0.56 11.34 8.05
C ASN A 13 -0.06 12.75 8.08
N TYR A 14 -1.28 12.92 8.63
CA TYR A 14 -1.80 14.24 8.94
C TYR A 14 -1.11 14.83 10.18
N SER A 15 -1.23 16.14 10.39
CA SER A 15 -0.61 16.81 11.53
C SER A 15 -1.07 16.19 12.86
N GLY A 16 -0.13 15.69 13.65
CA GLY A 16 -0.41 15.03 14.94
C GLY A 16 -0.54 13.51 14.86
N GLU A 17 -0.56 12.92 13.66
CA GLU A 17 -0.63 11.47 13.47
C GLU A 17 0.77 10.84 13.39
N PRO A 18 0.93 9.56 13.80
CA PRO A 18 2.21 8.87 13.70
C PRO A 18 2.64 8.71 12.23
N TYR A 19 3.95 8.74 12.02
CA TYR A 19 4.52 8.48 10.71
C TYR A 19 4.11 7.09 10.22
N THR A 20 3.41 7.05 9.10
CA THR A 20 3.02 5.83 8.41
C THR A 20 3.73 5.76 7.07
N PRO A 21 4.41 4.66 6.73
CA PRO A 21 5.05 4.54 5.43
C PRO A 21 4.00 4.62 4.33
N VAL A 22 4.30 5.42 3.32
CA VAL A 22 3.44 5.62 2.15
C VAL A 22 4.15 5.18 0.88
N PHE A 23 3.36 4.58 0.01
CA PHE A 23 3.80 4.02 -1.25
C PHE A 23 3.19 4.84 -2.39
N ARG A 24 4.03 5.13 -3.39
CA ARG A 24 3.56 5.74 -4.63
C ARG A 24 2.83 4.67 -5.44
N LEU A 25 1.94 5.11 -6.32
CA LEU A 25 1.35 4.23 -7.32
C LEU A 25 2.43 3.43 -8.07
N PRO A 26 2.17 2.15 -8.34
CA PRO A 26 3.09 1.31 -9.08
C PRO A 26 3.24 1.79 -10.53
N SER A 27 4.40 1.54 -11.12
CA SER A 27 4.65 1.84 -12.54
C SER A 27 3.88 0.92 -13.48
N ASN A 28 3.46 -0.26 -13.01
CA ASN A 28 2.65 -1.18 -13.79
C ASN A 28 1.23 -0.63 -13.96
N SER A 29 0.81 -0.42 -15.22
CA SER A 29 -0.49 0.14 -15.57
C SER A 29 -1.65 -0.66 -14.98
N GLU A 30 -1.61 -2.00 -15.04
CA GLU A 30 -2.70 -2.85 -14.56
C GLU A 30 -2.88 -2.73 -13.04
N LEU A 31 -1.78 -2.78 -12.31
CA LEU A 31 -1.77 -2.66 -10.85
C LEU A 31 -2.17 -1.24 -10.43
N ARG A 32 -1.71 -0.23 -11.18
CA ARG A 32 -2.10 1.15 -11.00
C ARG A 32 -3.60 1.30 -11.16
N GLU A 33 -4.21 0.76 -12.21
CA GLU A 33 -5.66 0.80 -12.41
C GLU A 33 -6.43 0.09 -11.29
N LYS A 34 -5.91 -1.03 -10.76
CA LYS A 34 -6.51 -1.68 -9.57
C LYS A 34 -6.49 -0.74 -8.36
N TRP A 35 -5.39 -0.03 -8.12
CA TRP A 35 -5.29 0.93 -7.02
C TRP A 35 -6.19 2.15 -7.24
N LEU A 36 -6.26 2.70 -8.45
CA LEU A 36 -7.13 3.83 -8.78
C LEU A 36 -8.61 3.46 -8.56
N ARG A 37 -9.02 2.27 -9.04
CA ARG A 37 -10.36 1.72 -8.78
C ARG A 37 -10.61 1.57 -7.29
N ALA A 38 -9.64 1.04 -6.56
CA ALA A 38 -9.67 0.92 -5.11
C ALA A 38 -9.54 2.26 -4.36
N LEU A 39 -9.40 3.41 -5.03
CA LEU A 39 -9.51 4.72 -4.37
C LEU A 39 -10.89 5.35 -4.61
N HIS A 40 -11.70 4.74 -5.49
CA HIS A 40 -12.98 5.28 -5.99
C HIS A 40 -12.90 6.78 -6.33
N ARG A 41 -11.74 7.23 -6.84
CA ARG A 41 -11.54 8.61 -7.26
C ARG A 41 -11.63 8.69 -8.78
N GLU A 42 -12.58 9.49 -9.22
CA GLU A 42 -12.85 9.85 -10.61
C GLU A 42 -11.84 10.88 -11.15
N ASP A 43 -11.25 11.72 -10.27
CA ASP A 43 -10.15 12.62 -10.56
C ASP A 43 -8.79 11.89 -10.71
N ILE A 44 -8.62 11.20 -11.84
CA ILE A 44 -7.39 10.46 -12.18
C ILE A 44 -6.20 11.42 -12.41
N GLU A 45 -6.48 12.67 -12.79
CA GLU A 45 -5.47 13.67 -13.18
C GLU A 45 -4.59 14.09 -11.99
N ASP A 46 -5.19 14.25 -10.80
CA ASP A 46 -4.48 14.56 -9.55
C ASP A 46 -3.81 13.31 -8.94
N LEU A 47 -4.22 12.12 -9.38
CA LEU A 47 -3.75 10.84 -8.82
C LEU A 47 -2.38 10.41 -9.33
N ILE A 48 -1.77 11.07 -10.32
CA ILE A 48 -0.39 10.77 -10.78
C ILE A 48 0.61 10.86 -9.62
N ASN A 49 0.33 11.73 -8.65
CA ASN A 49 1.13 11.92 -7.45
C ASN A 49 0.47 11.38 -6.18
N ALA A 50 -0.51 10.49 -6.31
CA ALA A 50 -1.17 9.90 -5.16
C ALA A 50 -0.27 8.90 -4.42
N PHE A 51 -0.46 8.88 -3.11
CA PHE A 51 0.25 8.02 -2.19
C PHE A 51 -0.74 7.23 -1.34
N VAL A 52 -0.47 5.94 -1.12
CA VAL A 52 -1.29 5.06 -0.28
C VAL A 52 -0.45 4.58 0.89
N CYS A 53 -0.95 4.70 2.12
CA CYS A 53 -0.20 4.27 3.30
C CYS A 53 -0.23 2.75 3.49
N SER A 54 0.74 2.21 4.23
CA SER A 54 0.86 0.78 4.54
C SER A 54 -0.38 0.15 5.16
N ASN A 55 -1.21 0.95 5.84
CA ASN A 55 -2.44 0.46 6.47
C ASN A 55 -3.50 -0.03 5.46
N HIS A 56 -3.37 0.35 4.19
CA HIS A 56 -4.25 -0.13 3.11
C HIS A 56 -3.73 -1.39 2.40
N PHE A 57 -2.59 -1.91 2.87
CA PHE A 57 -2.00 -3.14 2.39
C PHE A 57 -1.98 -4.16 3.51
N ARG A 58 -1.89 -5.44 3.14
CA ARG A 58 -1.64 -6.48 4.12
C ARG A 58 -0.21 -6.35 4.63
N THR A 59 0.01 -6.74 5.87
CA THR A 59 1.36 -6.73 6.45
C THR A 59 2.30 -7.66 5.68
N GLU A 60 1.79 -8.75 5.09
CA GLU A 60 2.53 -9.67 4.22
C GLU A 60 3.01 -9.03 2.90
N ASP A 61 2.29 -8.03 2.40
CA ASP A 61 2.62 -7.31 1.17
C ASP A 61 3.65 -6.20 1.42
N VAL A 62 3.84 -5.79 2.68
CA VAL A 62 4.76 -4.73 3.08
C VAL A 62 6.08 -5.35 3.51
N ILE A 63 7.04 -5.32 2.59
CA ILE A 63 8.36 -5.89 2.81
C ILE A 63 9.23 -4.85 3.52
N THR A 64 9.42 -5.06 4.82
CA THR A 64 10.34 -4.30 5.67
C THR A 64 11.71 -4.96 5.82
N GLU A 65 11.78 -6.26 5.59
CA GLU A 65 12.93 -7.10 5.89
C GLU A 65 13.23 -7.97 4.67
N ILE A 66 14.51 -8.17 4.38
CA ILE A 66 14.96 -9.03 3.29
C ILE A 66 16.05 -9.98 3.79
N ASP A 67 16.00 -11.21 3.31
CA ASP A 67 17.06 -12.18 3.49
C ASP A 67 18.11 -12.00 2.41
N VAL A 68 19.32 -11.62 2.83
CA VAL A 68 20.47 -11.50 1.94
C VAL A 68 21.36 -12.73 2.14
N PRO A 69 21.66 -13.50 1.08
CA PRO A 69 22.58 -14.62 1.19
C PRO A 69 23.99 -14.09 1.48
N GLN A 70 24.59 -14.61 2.54
CA GLN A 70 25.97 -14.34 2.89
C GLN A 70 26.91 -15.32 2.18
N PRO A 71 28.20 -14.96 1.99
CA PRO A 71 29.19 -15.86 1.41
C PRO A 71 29.38 -17.17 2.20
N ASP A 72 28.98 -17.19 3.47
CA ASP A 72 28.99 -18.37 4.36
C ASP A 72 27.82 -19.34 4.12
N GLY A 73 26.88 -19.01 3.22
CA GLY A 73 25.65 -19.78 2.97
C GLY A 73 24.51 -19.49 3.95
N SER A 74 24.78 -18.73 5.01
CA SER A 74 23.77 -18.22 5.93
C SER A 74 22.91 -17.11 5.29
N LEU A 75 21.63 -17.02 5.68
CA LEU A 75 20.77 -15.90 5.32
C LEU A 75 20.84 -14.83 6.42
N GLN A 76 21.14 -13.60 6.04
CA GLN A 76 21.13 -12.46 6.94
C GLN A 76 19.88 -11.62 6.71
N GLN A 77 19.03 -11.52 7.73
CA GLN A 77 17.84 -10.66 7.72
C GLN A 77 18.26 -9.21 7.92
N ILE A 78 18.01 -8.37 6.93
CA ILE A 78 18.35 -6.95 6.95
C ILE A 78 17.07 -6.11 6.89
N SER A 79 16.91 -5.22 7.87
CA SER A 79 15.84 -4.21 7.88
C SER A 79 16.15 -3.10 6.87
N ARG A 80 15.15 -2.73 6.07
CA ARG A 80 15.27 -1.72 5.01
C ARG A 80 14.07 -0.78 5.00
N ARG A 81 14.15 0.26 4.17
CA ARG A 81 12.99 1.12 3.87
C ARG A 81 11.85 0.23 3.36
N PRO A 82 10.63 0.35 3.93
CA PRO A 82 9.48 -0.46 3.53
C PRO A 82 9.27 -0.33 2.02
N ILE A 83 9.15 -1.46 1.35
CA ILE A 83 8.74 -1.54 -0.05
C ILE A 83 7.49 -2.39 -0.13
N LEU A 84 6.70 -2.16 -1.16
CA LEU A 84 5.55 -2.98 -1.41
C LEU A 84 5.89 -4.13 -2.37
N HIS A 85 5.35 -5.32 -2.12
CA HIS A 85 5.50 -6.45 -3.03
C HIS A 85 4.96 -6.09 -4.43
N LYS A 86 5.58 -6.64 -5.48
CA LYS A 86 5.32 -6.23 -6.87
C LYS A 86 3.88 -6.44 -7.33
N ASN A 87 3.16 -7.35 -6.68
CA ASN A 87 1.77 -7.71 -6.98
C ASN A 87 0.80 -7.27 -5.89
N ALA A 88 1.26 -6.50 -4.90
CA ALA A 88 0.41 -6.05 -3.83
C ALA A 88 -0.64 -5.08 -4.35
N VAL A 89 -1.90 -5.46 -4.18
CA VAL A 89 -3.05 -4.62 -4.47
C VAL A 89 -3.43 -3.90 -3.18
N SER A 90 -3.79 -2.62 -3.25
CA SER A 90 -4.35 -1.90 -2.10
C SER A 90 -5.73 -2.48 -1.75
N CYS A 91 -5.77 -3.62 -1.06
CA CYS A 91 -6.97 -4.44 -0.86
C CYS A 91 -7.82 -3.93 0.33
N LEU A 92 -7.71 -2.67 0.76
CA LEU A 92 -8.46 -2.16 1.93
C LEU A 92 -8.97 -0.72 1.74
N LEU A 93 -10.16 -0.58 1.16
CA LEU A 93 -11.02 0.58 1.46
C LEU A 93 -11.92 0.25 2.67
N PRO A 94 -11.71 0.88 3.83
CA PRO A 94 -12.57 0.70 5.01
C PRO A 94 -13.95 1.39 4.90
N SER A 95 -14.34 1.94 3.75
CA SER A 95 -15.70 2.39 3.46
C SER A 95 -16.52 1.38 2.65
N CYS A 96 -16.26 0.07 2.83
CA CYS A 96 -17.33 -0.91 2.67
C CYS A 96 -18.06 -1.07 4.02
N PRO A 97 -19.31 -0.60 4.16
CA PRO A 97 -20.05 -0.76 5.40
C PRO A 97 -20.19 -2.25 5.69
N LYS A 98 -19.94 -2.63 6.95
CA LYS A 98 -20.10 -3.98 7.51
C LYS A 98 -21.20 -4.77 6.78
N TYR A 99 -20.81 -5.74 5.96
CA TYR A 99 -21.72 -6.80 5.54
C TYR A 99 -21.05 -8.15 5.79
N PRO A 100 -21.64 -9.01 6.64
CA PRO A 100 -21.28 -10.40 6.64
C PRO A 100 -21.96 -11.03 5.41
N SER A 101 -21.20 -11.47 4.42
CA SER A 101 -21.44 -12.71 3.68
C SER A 101 -20.67 -12.73 2.37
N SER A 102 -19.89 -13.79 2.22
CA SER A 102 -19.40 -14.43 1.00
C SER A 102 -18.69 -13.59 -0.08
N SER A 103 -17.39 -13.87 -0.17
CA SER A 103 -16.71 -14.20 -1.41
C SER A 103 -16.54 -13.06 -2.42
N LEU A 104 -15.61 -12.16 -2.12
CA LEU A 104 -14.83 -11.50 -3.16
C LEU A 104 -13.36 -11.68 -2.81
N GLU A 105 -12.81 -12.79 -3.30
CA GLU A 105 -11.37 -12.97 -3.39
C GLU A 105 -10.82 -11.87 -4.30
N CYS A 106 -9.81 -11.16 -3.80
CA CYS A 106 -8.98 -10.23 -4.57
C CYS A 106 -8.36 -11.06 -5.75
N ILE A 107 -8.95 -10.99 -6.97
CA ILE A 107 -8.37 -11.44 -8.26
C ILE A 107 -8.04 -10.19 -9.10
#